data_AF-A0A9P9CJD3-F1
#
_entry.id   AF-A0A9P9CJD3-F1
#
_cell.length_a   1.000
_cell.length_b   1.000
_cell.length_c   1.000
_cell.angle_alpha   90.00
_cell.angle_beta   90.00
_cell.angle_gamma   90.00
#
_symmetry.space_group_name_H-M   'P 1'
#
loop_
_entity.id
_entity.type
_entity.pdbx_description
1 polymer ?
#
loop_
_entity_poly.entity_id
_entity_poly.type
_entity_poly.pdbx_seq_one_letter_code
_entity_poly.pdbx_strand_id
1 'polypeptide(L)'
;LLNVHAKMVLQNSYCQRLKAQLGAEERKTKKTRSKKIRLHSDGMPRILTNDKFYEQVVEAERVAEREENQRLQRAAARKAYDQAVEDWQQIEDARKTQNIALKLRYAELKKNWENERDRAKRARTKPRWDLPKCGPLGKQIPRP
;
A
#
# COMPACT_ATOMS: atom_id res chain seq x y z
N LEU A 1 -2.92 -28.22 -59.41
CA LEU A 1 -2.50 -26.85 -59.02
C LEU A 1 -3.26 -26.30 -57.81
N LEU A 2 -4.60 -26.30 -57.80
CA LEU A 2 -5.43 -25.82 -56.67
C LEU A 2 -5.09 -26.46 -55.30
N ASN A 3 -4.91 -27.78 -55.24
CA ASN A 3 -4.57 -28.48 -53.99
C ASN A 3 -3.21 -28.10 -53.40
N VAL A 4 -2.25 -27.70 -54.24
CA VAL A 4 -0.91 -27.30 -53.77
C VAL A 4 -0.97 -25.89 -53.17
N HIS A 5 -1.69 -24.97 -53.81
CA HIS A 5 -1.92 -23.62 -53.28
C HIS A 5 -2.70 -23.66 -51.96
N ALA A 6 -3.74 -24.48 -51.87
CA ALA A 6 -4.53 -24.64 -50.65
C ALA A 6 -3.67 -25.13 -49.45
N LYS A 7 -2.80 -26.12 -49.68
CA LYS A 7 -1.87 -26.63 -48.66
C LYS A 7 -0.86 -25.57 -48.22
N MET A 8 -0.31 -24.80 -49.16
CA MET A 8 0.67 -23.75 -48.86
C MET A 8 0.04 -22.61 -48.03
N VAL A 9 -1.19 -22.22 -48.33
CA VAL A 9 -1.93 -21.23 -47.53
C VAL A 9 -2.18 -21.74 -46.12
N LEU A 10 -2.61 -23.00 -45.97
CA LEU A 10 -2.86 -23.60 -44.66
C LEU A 10 -1.57 -23.66 -43.82
N GLN A 11 -0.47 -24.13 -44.42
CA GLN A 11 0.82 -24.23 -43.76
C GLN A 11 1.36 -22.85 -43.35
N ASN A 12 1.22 -21.82 -44.20
CA ASN A 12 1.59 -20.46 -43.83
C ASN A 12 0.76 -19.93 -42.66
N SER A 13 -0.56 -20.16 -42.67
CA SER A 13 -1.44 -19.74 -41.57
C SER A 13 -1.11 -20.46 -40.25
N TYR A 14 -0.70 -21.72 -40.33
CA TYR A 14 -0.29 -22.52 -39.20
C TYR A 14 1.06 -22.03 -38.64
N CYS A 15 2.05 -21.87 -39.51
CA CYS A 15 3.37 -21.34 -39.15
C CYS A 15 3.29 -19.93 -38.55
N GLN A 16 2.42 -19.06 -39.06
CA GLN A 16 2.18 -17.74 -38.48
C GLN A 16 1.62 -17.82 -37.05
N ARG A 17 0.60 -18.66 -36.84
CA ARG A 17 0.03 -18.89 -35.50
C ARG A 17 1.06 -19.47 -34.53
N LEU A 18 1.83 -20.45 -34.98
CA LEU A 18 2.88 -21.07 -34.17
C LEU A 18 3.97 -20.05 -33.78
N LYS A 19 4.45 -19.23 -34.73
CA LYS A 19 5.41 -18.15 -34.47
C LYS A 19 4.88 -17.11 -33.48
N ALA A 20 3.61 -16.74 -33.58
CA ALA A 20 2.98 -15.80 -32.66
C ALA A 20 2.88 -16.37 -31.24
N GLN A 21 2.51 -17.64 -31.10
CA GLN A 21 2.45 -18.34 -29.81
C GLN A 21 3.84 -18.47 -29.17
N LEU A 22 4.84 -18.90 -29.94
CA LEU A 22 6.23 -18.98 -29.47
C LEU A 22 6.76 -17.61 -29.04
N GLY A 23 6.53 -16.58 -29.86
CA GLY A 23 6.95 -15.21 -29.54
C GLY A 23 6.28 -14.67 -28.27
N ALA A 24 5.03 -15.04 -28.00
CA ALA A 24 4.34 -14.67 -26.77
C ALA A 24 4.95 -15.35 -25.53
N GLU A 25 5.22 -16.66 -25.60
CA GLU A 25 5.85 -17.40 -24.50
C GLU A 25 7.30 -16.98 -24.25
N GLU A 26 8.08 -16.72 -25.29
CA GLU A 26 9.43 -16.16 -25.15
C GLU A 26 9.42 -14.78 -24.49
N ARG A 27 8.45 -13.92 -24.82
CA ARG A 27 8.32 -12.60 -24.18
C ARG A 27 7.92 -12.71 -22.70
N LYS A 28 7.02 -13.65 -22.36
CA LYS A 28 6.64 -13.91 -20.96
C LYS A 28 7.84 -14.42 -20.17
N THR A 29 8.54 -15.44 -20.67
CA THR A 29 9.70 -16.04 -20.00
C THR A 29 10.89 -15.08 -19.88
N LYS A 30 11.11 -14.19 -20.86
CA LYS A 30 12.12 -13.11 -20.76
C LYS A 30 11.81 -12.15 -19.61
N LYS A 31 10.55 -11.76 -19.41
CA LYS A 31 10.12 -10.88 -18.30
C LYS A 31 10.28 -11.53 -16.92
N THR A 32 10.10 -12.85 -16.81
CA THR A 32 10.34 -13.57 -15.55
C THR A 32 11.83 -13.84 -15.30
N ARG A 33 12.60 -14.13 -16.35
CA ARG A 33 14.05 -14.40 -16.25
C ARG A 33 14.88 -13.16 -15.97
N SER A 34 14.48 -11.97 -16.43
CA SER A 34 15.22 -10.72 -16.19
C SER A 34 15.25 -10.30 -14.72
N LYS A 35 14.43 -10.92 -13.86
CA LYS A 35 14.41 -10.66 -12.40
C LYS A 35 15.44 -11.48 -11.62
N LYS A 36 16.01 -12.54 -12.20
CA LYS A 36 17.15 -13.24 -11.61
C LYS A 36 18.39 -12.67 -12.28
N ILE A 37 19.36 -12.22 -11.50
CA ILE A 37 20.69 -11.84 -11.98
C ILE A 37 21.30 -13.07 -12.65
N ARG A 38 21.07 -13.20 -13.96
CA ARG A 38 21.70 -14.23 -14.79
C ARG A 38 22.99 -13.61 -15.25
N LEU A 39 24.11 -14.15 -14.77
CA LEU A 39 25.44 -13.74 -15.22
C LEU A 39 25.55 -13.75 -16.75
N HIS A 40 24.89 -14.73 -17.38
CA HIS A 40 24.79 -14.87 -18.83
C HIS A 40 23.34 -15.16 -19.24
N SER A 41 22.77 -14.30 -20.08
CA SER A 41 21.39 -14.43 -20.59
C SER A 41 21.31 -15.02 -22.00
N ASP A 42 22.44 -15.17 -22.69
CA ASP A 42 22.57 -15.58 -24.09
C ASP A 42 22.55 -17.10 -24.29
N GLY A 43 22.86 -17.87 -23.24
CA GLY A 43 22.84 -19.34 -23.29
C GLY A 43 24.02 -19.97 -24.04
N MET A 44 25.04 -19.18 -24.38
CA MET A 44 26.26 -19.68 -25.00
C MET A 44 27.23 -20.21 -23.95
N PRO A 45 27.94 -21.33 -24.21
CA PRO A 45 29.01 -21.80 -23.34
C PRO A 45 30.15 -20.78 -23.34
N ARG A 46 30.56 -20.32 -22.15
CA ARG A 46 31.68 -19.40 -21.96
C ARG A 46 32.78 -20.08 -21.17
N ILE A 47 34.03 -19.68 -21.47
CA ILE A 47 35.21 -20.15 -20.75
C ILE A 47 35.22 -19.45 -19.38
N LEU A 48 35.00 -20.23 -18.32
CA LEU A 48 34.80 -19.75 -16.95
C LEU A 48 36.13 -19.39 -16.24
N THR A 49 37.27 -19.68 -16.86
CA THR A 49 38.62 -19.44 -16.31
C THR A 49 39.19 -18.07 -16.62
N ASN A 50 38.44 -17.18 -17.30
CA ASN A 50 38.88 -15.82 -17.55
C ASN A 50 38.67 -14.95 -16.30
N ASP A 51 39.66 -14.15 -15.90
CA ASP A 51 39.57 -13.20 -14.77
C ASP A 51 38.32 -12.30 -14.86
N LYS A 52 37.93 -11.93 -16.10
CA LYS A 52 36.71 -11.15 -16.35
C LYS A 52 35.43 -11.85 -15.90
N PHE A 53 35.38 -13.18 -16.00
CA PHE A 53 34.23 -13.95 -15.51
C PHE A 53 34.19 -13.94 -13.98
N TYR A 54 35.34 -14.09 -13.32
CA TYR A 54 35.41 -14.00 -11.86
C TYR A 54 34.95 -12.63 -11.35
N GLU A 55 35.41 -11.53 -11.97
CA GLU A 55 34.94 -10.18 -11.64
C GLU A 55 33.43 -10.01 -11.81
N GLN A 56 32.84 -10.59 -12.86
CA GLN A 56 31.40 -10.57 -13.10
C GLN A 56 30.62 -11.33 -12.02
N VAL A 57 31.11 -12.48 -11.56
CA VAL A 57 30.50 -13.25 -10.45
C VAL A 57 30.53 -12.42 -9.18
N VAL A 58 31.69 -11.87 -8.82
CA VAL A 58 31.86 -11.07 -7.59
C VAL A 58 30.95 -9.84 -7.59
N GLU A 59 30.83 -9.14 -8.72
CA GLU A 59 29.93 -7.98 -8.79
C GLU A 59 28.45 -8.40 -8.71
N ALA A 60 28.07 -9.50 -9.33
CA ALA A 60 26.70 -10.02 -9.23
C ALA A 60 26.33 -10.42 -7.79
N GLU A 61 27.24 -11.03 -7.05
CA GLU A 61 27.06 -11.36 -5.62
C GLU A 61 26.92 -10.08 -4.78
N ARG A 62 27.76 -9.07 -5.01
CA ARG A 62 27.66 -7.76 -4.33
C ARG A 62 26.34 -7.05 -4.63
N VAL A 63 25.85 -7.11 -5.88
CA VAL A 63 24.53 -6.57 -6.23
C VAL A 63 23.43 -7.33 -5.50
N ALA A 64 23.46 -8.66 -5.52
CA ALA A 64 22.47 -9.49 -4.83
C ALA A 64 22.43 -9.21 -3.31
N GLU A 65 23.59 -9.08 -2.68
CA GLU A 65 23.70 -8.72 -1.26
C GLU A 65 23.13 -7.33 -0.97
N ARG A 66 23.44 -6.34 -1.82
CA ARG A 66 22.87 -4.98 -1.71
C ARG A 66 21.35 -4.98 -1.86
N GLU A 67 20.82 -5.72 -2.83
CA GLU A 67 19.37 -5.84 -3.05
C GLU A 67 18.67 -6.50 -1.87
N GLU A 68 19.25 -7.56 -1.31
CA GLU A 68 18.74 -8.24 -0.13
C GLU A 68 18.74 -7.31 1.09
N ASN A 69 19.85 -6.61 1.34
CA ASN A 69 19.95 -5.63 2.41
C ASN A 69 18.92 -4.50 2.25
N GLN A 70 18.74 -3.97 1.03
CA GLN A 70 17.70 -2.96 0.76
C GLN A 70 16.28 -3.51 0.96
N ARG A 71 16.05 -4.79 0.63
CA ARG A 71 14.76 -5.45 0.89
C ARG A 71 14.49 -5.54 2.39
N LEU A 72 15.48 -5.97 3.17
CA LEU A 72 15.39 -6.07 4.62
C LEU A 72 15.18 -4.69 5.26
N GLN A 73 15.91 -3.66 4.83
CA GLN A 73 15.73 -2.29 5.30
C GLN A 73 14.33 -1.76 5.00
N ARG A 74 13.82 -1.97 3.77
CA ARG A 74 12.43 -1.60 3.43
C ARG A 74 11.40 -2.34 4.26
N ALA A 75 11.62 -3.63 4.52
CA ALA A 75 10.73 -4.42 5.38
C ALA A 75 10.75 -3.92 6.84
N ALA A 76 11.91 -3.59 7.38
CA ALA A 76 12.05 -3.03 8.72
C ALA A 76 11.41 -1.65 8.84
N ALA A 77 11.66 -0.75 7.88
CA ALA A 77 11.05 0.57 7.83
C ALA A 77 9.51 0.49 7.75
N ARG A 78 8.98 -0.45 6.95
CA ARG A 78 7.55 -0.69 6.87
C ARG A 78 6.97 -1.16 8.20
N LYS A 79 7.61 -2.11 8.89
CA LYS A 79 7.17 -2.56 10.22
C LYS A 79 7.16 -1.41 11.24
N ALA A 80 8.20 -0.58 11.23
CA ALA A 80 8.27 0.59 12.12
C ALA A 80 7.15 1.60 11.82
N TYR A 81 6.85 1.82 10.54
CA TYR A 81 5.73 2.66 10.12
C TYR A 81 4.38 2.08 10.55
N ASP A 82 4.15 0.79 10.32
CA ASP A 82 2.91 0.11 10.68
C ASP A 82 2.67 0.20 12.20
N GLN A 83 3.72 -0.01 13.01
CA GLN A 83 3.65 0.18 14.47
C GLN A 83 3.31 1.63 14.86
N ALA A 84 3.98 2.62 14.26
CA ALA A 84 3.70 4.03 14.56
C ALA A 84 2.25 4.41 14.21
N VAL A 85 1.71 3.86 13.12
CA VAL A 85 0.31 4.05 12.73
C VAL A 85 -0.65 3.38 13.72
N GLU A 86 -0.34 2.18 14.21
CA GLU A 86 -1.13 1.50 15.24
C GLU A 86 -1.18 2.29 16.54
N ASP A 87 -0.01 2.75 17.03
CA ASP A 87 0.09 3.56 18.24
C ASP A 87 -0.69 4.89 18.07
N TRP A 88 -0.56 5.53 16.91
CA TRP A 88 -1.33 6.74 16.57
C TRP A 88 -2.84 6.48 16.56
N GLN A 89 -3.27 5.34 16.01
CA GLN A 89 -4.69 4.97 15.93
C GLN A 89 -5.29 4.79 17.33
N GLN A 90 -4.57 4.16 18.25
CA GLN A 90 -5.01 4.00 19.63
C GLN A 90 -5.22 5.35 20.34
N ILE A 91 -4.27 6.28 20.18
CA ILE A 91 -4.36 7.63 20.73
C ILE A 91 -5.55 8.39 20.12
N GLU A 92 -5.74 8.26 18.81
CA GLU A 92 -6.81 8.93 18.08
C GLU A 92 -8.20 8.41 18.47
N ASP A 93 -8.33 7.11 18.72
CA ASP A 93 -9.59 6.51 19.20
C ASP A 93 -9.88 6.90 20.65
N ALA A 94 -8.87 6.95 21.51
CA ALA A 94 -9.01 7.51 22.87
C ALA A 94 -9.45 8.99 22.83
N ARG A 95 -8.87 9.80 21.92
CA ARG A 95 -9.29 11.20 21.72
C ARG A 95 -10.75 11.30 21.27
N LYS A 96 -11.17 10.48 20.30
CA LYS A 96 -12.55 10.48 19.80
C LYS A 96 -13.54 10.10 20.87
N THR A 97 -13.25 9.05 21.65
CA THR A 97 -14.13 8.61 22.76
C THR A 97 -14.27 9.69 23.83
N GLN A 98 -13.18 10.34 24.24
CA GLN A 98 -13.24 11.49 25.15
C GLN A 98 -14.06 12.66 24.60
N ASN A 99 -13.86 13.01 23.32
CA ASN A 99 -14.61 14.09 22.68
C ASN A 99 -16.11 13.75 22.57
N ILE A 100 -16.47 12.49 22.34
CA ILE A 100 -17.86 12.04 22.35
C ILE A 100 -18.43 12.19 23.77
N ALA A 101 -17.73 11.73 24.80
CA ALA A 101 -18.18 11.87 26.20
C ALA A 101 -18.40 13.33 26.60
N LEU A 102 -17.49 14.25 26.21
CA LEU A 102 -17.65 15.68 26.44
C LEU A 102 -18.88 16.25 25.76
N LYS A 103 -19.13 15.88 24.50
CA LYS A 103 -20.32 16.31 23.75
C LYS A 103 -21.60 15.78 24.37
N LEU A 104 -21.62 14.52 24.82
CA LEU A 104 -22.78 13.92 25.49
C LEU A 104 -23.10 14.64 26.79
N ARG A 105 -22.10 14.83 27.66
CA ARG A 105 -22.26 15.58 28.92
C ARG A 105 -22.77 17.00 28.66
N TYR A 106 -22.21 17.69 27.66
CA TYR A 106 -22.69 19.01 27.27
C TYR A 106 -24.15 18.99 26.79
N ALA A 107 -24.54 18.00 25.99
CA ALA A 107 -25.91 17.84 25.51
C ALA A 107 -26.89 17.62 26.68
N GLU A 108 -26.52 16.81 27.67
CA GLU A 108 -27.32 16.59 28.88
C GLU A 108 -27.48 17.88 29.71
N LEU A 109 -26.37 18.59 29.96
CA LEU A 109 -26.39 19.87 30.68
C LEU A 109 -27.27 20.89 29.94
N LYS A 110 -27.14 20.96 28.61
CA LYS A 110 -27.95 21.85 27.77
C LYS A 110 -29.43 21.49 27.85
N LYS A 111 -29.78 20.20 27.80
CA LYS A 111 -31.16 19.73 27.92
C LYS A 111 -31.76 20.06 29.29
N ASN A 112 -31.01 19.86 30.36
CA ASN A 112 -31.44 20.23 31.71
C ASN A 112 -31.67 21.74 31.83
N TRP A 113 -30.74 22.54 31.31
CA TRP A 113 -30.90 23.99 31.26
C TRP A 113 -32.12 24.43 30.43
N GLU A 114 -32.39 23.80 29.27
CA GLU A 114 -33.58 24.08 28.46
C GLU A 114 -34.87 23.78 29.24
N ASN A 115 -34.92 22.64 29.92
CA ASN A 115 -36.06 22.26 30.77
C ASN A 115 -36.29 23.25 31.91
N GLU A 116 -35.23 23.68 32.59
CA GLU A 116 -35.29 24.66 33.68
C GLU A 116 -35.70 26.04 33.18
N ARG A 117 -35.12 26.49 32.06
CA ARG A 117 -35.49 27.74 31.39
C ARG A 117 -36.98 27.75 31.04
N ASP A 118 -37.50 26.66 30.49
CA ASP A 118 -38.89 26.57 30.08
C ASP A 118 -39.85 26.44 31.28
N ARG A 119 -39.41 25.85 32.41
CA ARG A 119 -40.12 25.93 33.70
C ARG A 119 -40.15 27.35 34.25
N ALA A 120 -39.03 28.07 34.26
CA ALA A 120 -38.95 29.45 34.75
C ALA A 120 -39.81 30.41 33.91
N LYS A 121 -39.81 30.26 32.59
CA LYS A 121 -40.70 30.99 31.67
C LYS A 121 -42.18 30.76 32.01
N ARG A 122 -42.59 29.51 32.23
CA ARG A 122 -43.97 29.17 32.64
C ARG A 122 -44.34 29.79 33.99
N ALA A 123 -43.41 29.80 34.94
CA ALA A 123 -43.59 30.41 36.26
C ALA A 123 -43.44 31.94 36.27
N ARG A 124 -43.17 32.58 35.11
CA ARG A 124 -42.87 34.03 34.98
C ARG A 124 -41.77 34.52 35.92
N THR A 125 -40.84 33.64 36.28
CA THR A 125 -39.67 33.99 37.09
C THR A 125 -38.48 34.27 36.17
N LYS A 126 -37.60 35.21 36.56
CA LYS A 126 -36.38 35.48 35.79
C LYS A 126 -35.38 34.34 35.99
N PRO A 127 -34.93 33.66 34.93
CA PRO A 127 -33.86 32.67 35.04
C PRO A 127 -32.56 33.36 35.51
N ARG A 128 -31.87 32.78 36.49
CA ARG A 128 -30.59 33.30 37.03
C ARG A 128 -29.34 32.55 36.53
N TRP A 129 -29.52 31.62 35.60
CA TRP A 129 -28.48 30.66 35.19
C TRP A 129 -27.99 30.94 33.78
N ASP A 130 -26.68 30.91 33.59
CA ASP A 130 -26.05 31.03 32.27
C ASP A 130 -26.19 29.74 31.45
N LEU A 131 -26.15 29.87 30.12
CA LEU A 131 -26.13 28.73 29.21
C LEU A 131 -24.86 27.90 29.47
N PRO A 132 -24.97 26.57 29.64
CA PRO A 132 -23.80 25.70 29.76
C PRO A 132 -22.84 25.90 28.58
N LYS A 133 -21.54 25.75 28.81
CA LYS A 133 -20.51 25.83 27.76
C LYS A 133 -19.91 24.45 27.52
N CYS A 134 -19.70 24.09 26.26
CA CYS A 134 -18.93 22.90 25.92
C CYS A 134 -17.44 23.21 26.10
N GLY A 135 -16.73 22.37 26.85
CA GLY A 135 -15.27 22.51 27.03
C GLY A 135 -14.50 22.34 25.71
N PRO A 136 -13.19 22.67 25.69
CA PRO A 136 -12.37 22.49 24.49
C PRO A 136 -12.28 21.02 24.11
N LEU A 137 -12.45 20.72 22.82
CA LEU A 137 -12.27 19.37 22.27
C LEU A 137 -10.78 19.12 21.98
N GLY A 138 -10.33 17.88 22.19
CA GLY A 138 -8.98 17.46 21.83
C GLY A 138 -8.76 17.57 20.32
N LYS A 139 -7.66 18.19 19.89
CA LYS A 139 -7.28 18.35 18.47
C LYS A 139 -6.68 17.06 17.91
N GLN A 140 -6.85 16.84 16.61
CA GLN A 140 -6.26 15.68 15.93
C GLN A 140 -4.73 15.82 15.88
N ILE A 141 -4.03 14.72 16.18
CA ILE A 141 -2.57 14.65 16.08
C ILE A 141 -2.20 14.27 14.64
N PRO A 142 -1.16 14.86 14.04
CA PRO A 142 -0.69 14.47 12.71
C PRO A 142 -0.41 12.97 12.62
N ARG A 143 -0.81 12.37 11.49
CA ARG A 143 -0.51 10.96 11.23
C ARG A 143 0.98 10.80 10.93
N PRO A 144 1.63 9.75 11.46
CA PRO A 144 3.00 9.39 11.11
C PRO A 144 3.19 9.13 9.61
#